data_AF-A0A9D5IAW9-F1
#
_entry.id   AF-A0A9D5IAW9-F1
#
_cell.length_a   1.000
_cell.length_b   1.000
_cell.length_c   1.000
_cell.angle_alpha   90.00
_cell.angle_beta   90.00
_cell.angle_gamma   90.00
#
_symmetry.space_group_name_H-M   'P 1'
#
loop_
_entity.id
_entity.type
_entity.pdbx_description
1 polymer ?
#
loop_
_entity_poly.entity_id
_entity_poly.type
_entity_poly.pdbx_seq_one_letter_code
_entity_poly.pdbx_strand_id
1 'polypeptide(L)' 'MVFDEFDTPCLLLDLDRVEQNIAKMAAMLSGSGVSLRPHFKTPKCPQVAKLQLAAGAIG' A
#
# COMPACT_ATOMS: atom_id res chain seq x y z
N MET A 1 -0.01 14.22 -14.94
CA MET A 1 0.55 12.99 -15.53
C MET A 1 -0.24 12.72 -16.80
N VAL A 2 0.42 12.49 -17.93
CA VAL A 2 -0.28 12.23 -19.20
C VAL A 2 -0.22 10.72 -19.41
N PHE A 3 -1.35 10.02 -19.32
CA PHE A 3 -1.38 8.56 -19.37
C PHE A 3 -0.97 7.98 -20.74
N ASP A 4 -1.00 8.80 -21.78
CA ASP A 4 -0.75 8.40 -23.18
C ASP A 4 0.74 8.16 -23.49
N GLU A 5 1.64 8.41 -22.54
CA GLU A 5 3.09 8.17 -22.68
C GLU A 5 3.50 6.72 -22.41
N PHE A 6 2.59 5.89 -21.89
CA PHE A 6 2.87 4.49 -21.56
C PHE A 6 2.42 3.54 -22.68
N ASP A 7 3.30 2.61 -23.06
CA ASP A 7 2.91 1.47 -23.89
C ASP A 7 1.84 0.61 -23.18
N THR A 8 0.83 0.19 -23.92
CA THR A 8 -0.29 -0.61 -23.38
C THR A 8 -0.20 -2.09 -23.80
N PRO A 9 -0.56 -3.04 -22.90
CA PRO A 9 -1.19 -2.82 -21.60
C PRO A 9 -0.19 -2.57 -20.47
N CYS A 10 -0.50 -1.60 -19.62
CA CYS A 10 0.23 -1.33 -18.39
C CYS A 10 -0.72 -1.23 -17.19
N LEU A 11 -0.28 -1.71 -16.03
CA LEU A 11 -0.98 -1.54 -14.77
C LEU A 11 -0.44 -0.30 -14.08
N LEU A 12 -1.30 0.70 -13.88
CA LEU A 12 -0.96 1.92 -13.17
C LEU A 12 -1.62 1.92 -11.79
N LEU A 13 -0.88 2.39 -10.80
CA LEU A 13 -1.36 2.59 -9.44
C LEU A 13 -1.25 4.08 -9.09
N ASP A 14 -2.33 4.62 -8.53
CA ASP A 14 -2.34 5.95 -7.93
C ASP A 14 -1.65 5.87 -6.56
N LEU A 15 -0.43 6.43 -6.48
CA LEU A 15 0.41 6.32 -5.29
C LEU A 15 -0.20 7.05 -4.09
N ASP A 16 -0.80 8.23 -4.29
CA ASP A 16 -1.47 8.98 -3.23
C ASP A 16 -2.59 8.14 -2.60
N ARG A 17 -3.36 7.42 -3.43
CA ARG A 17 -4.39 6.50 -2.93
C ARG A 17 -3.81 5.27 -2.23
N VAL A 18 -2.70 4.71 -2.71
CA VAL A 18 -2.03 3.59 -2.03
C VAL A 18 -1.60 4.02 -0.63
N GLU A 19 -0.95 5.17 -0.49
CA GLU A 19 -0.48 5.71 0.77
C GLU A 19 -1.64 6.04 1.73
N GLN A 20 -2.69 6.69 1.23
CA GLN A 20 -3.91 6.97 2.01
C GLN A 20 -4.56 5.69 2.54
N ASN A 21 -4.64 4.64 1.72
CA ASN A 21 -5.23 3.36 2.14
C ASN A 21 -4.39 2.66 3.22
N ILE A 22 -3.07 2.70 3.10
CA ILE A 22 -2.14 2.17 4.12
C ILE A 22 -2.30 2.96 5.42
N ALA A 23 -2.26 4.28 5.37
CA ALA A 23 -2.41 5.15 6.53
C ALA A 23 -3.76 4.96 7.21
N LYS A 24 -4.84 4.83 6.44
CA LYS A 24 -6.19 4.55 6.96
C LYS A 24 -6.23 3.25 7.75
N MET A 25 -5.65 2.16 7.21
CA MET A 25 -5.64 0.88 7.93
C MET A 25 -4.78 0.91 9.19
N ALA A 26 -3.62 1.56 9.15
CA ALA A 26 -2.80 1.76 10.34
C ALA A 26 -3.56 2.56 11.41
N ALA A 27 -4.21 3.67 11.02
CA ALA A 27 -5.00 4.50 11.92
C ALA A 27 -6.19 3.74 12.55
N MET A 28 -6.88 2.90 11.77
CA MET A 28 -8.01 2.09 12.26
C MET A 28 -7.62 1.12 13.39
N LEU A 29 -6.38 0.66 13.43
CA LEU A 29 -5.89 -0.28 14.44
C LEU A 29 -5.05 0.39 15.53
N SER A 30 -4.77 1.68 15.39
CA SER A 30 -4.05 2.47 16.39
C SER A 30 -4.77 2.42 17.73
N GLY A 31 -4.04 2.13 18.81
CA GLY A 31 -4.58 2.03 20.17
C GLY A 31 -5.40 0.76 20.47
N SER A 32 -5.65 -0.11 19.48
CA SER A 32 -6.43 -1.35 19.70
C SER A 32 -5.65 -2.48 20.39
N GLY A 33 -4.32 -2.39 20.45
CA GLY A 33 -3.44 -3.46 20.92
C GLY A 33 -3.25 -4.61 19.92
N VAL A 34 -3.85 -4.53 18.73
CA VAL A 34 -3.71 -5.52 17.65
C VAL A 34 -2.69 -5.05 16.61
N SER A 35 -1.83 -5.96 16.16
CA SER A 35 -0.86 -5.68 15.09
C SER A 35 -1.40 -6.05 13.71
N LEU A 36 -1.13 -5.21 12.71
CA LEU A 36 -1.52 -5.44 11.32
C LEU A 36 -0.43 -6.24 10.59
N ARG A 37 -0.78 -7.42 10.04
CA ARG A 37 0.07 -8.20 9.12
C ARG A 37 -0.60 -8.30 7.74
N PRO A 38 -0.31 -7.38 6.80
CA PRO A 38 -0.95 -7.36 5.49
C PRO A 38 -0.65 -8.63 4.68
N HIS A 39 -1.67 -9.16 4.01
CA HIS A 39 -1.49 -10.31 3.14
C HIS A 39 -0.87 -9.88 1.80
N PHE A 40 0.30 -10.42 1.45
CA PHE A 40 1.09 -9.93 0.31
C PHE A 40 0.56 -10.34 -1.09
N LYS A 41 -0.46 -11.22 -1.15
CA LYS A 41 -1.05 -11.73 -2.41
C LYS A 41 -1.50 -10.66 -3.40
N THR A 42 -1.95 -9.51 -2.91
CA THR A 42 -2.55 -8.47 -3.74
C THR A 42 -1.47 -7.65 -4.42
N PRO A 43 -0.54 -6.99 -3.70
CA PRO A 43 0.46 -6.19 -4.37
C PRO A 43 1.53 -7.04 -5.06
N LYS A 44 1.95 -8.16 -4.44
CA LYS A 44 3.14 -8.93 -4.86
C LYS A 44 4.34 -8.06 -5.26
N CYS A 45 4.44 -6.87 -4.66
CA CYS A 45 5.34 -5.79 -5.01
C CYS A 45 6.06 -5.33 -3.73
N PRO A 46 7.37 -5.59 -3.60
CA PRO A 46 8.12 -5.26 -2.38
C PRO A 46 8.06 -3.79 -1.98
N GLN A 47 7.91 -2.88 -2.94
CA GLN A 47 7.78 -1.44 -2.71
C GLN A 47 6.53 -1.12 -1.86
N VAL A 48 5.40 -1.79 -2.15
CA VAL A 48 4.17 -1.63 -1.36
C VAL A 48 4.33 -2.23 0.03
N ALA A 49 5.00 -3.38 0.16
CA ALA A 49 5.30 -3.97 1.48
C ALA A 49 6.16 -3.04 2.33
N LYS A 50 7.15 -2.37 1.74
CA LYS A 50 7.99 -1.38 2.45
C LYS A 50 7.17 -0.20 2.97
N LEU A 51 6.20 0.30 2.19
CA LEU A 51 5.30 1.36 2.65
C LEU A 51 4.43 0.90 3.83
N GLN A 52 3.94 -0.35 3.79
CA GLN A 52 3.18 -0.93 4.89
C GLN A 52 4.02 -1.09 6.16
N LEU A 53 5.25 -1.59 6.04
CA LEU A 53 6.20 -1.71 7.14
C LEU A 53 6.54 -0.34 7.75
N ALA A 54 6.77 0.67 6.91
CA ALA A 54 7.02 2.04 7.37
C ALA A 54 5.82 2.62 8.13
N ALA A 55 4.59 2.20 7.80
CA ALA A 55 3.37 2.57 8.52
C ALA A 55 3.10 1.73 9.79
N GLY A 56 4.03 0.86 10.19
CA GLY A 56 3.95 0.07 11.43
C GLY A 56 3.31 -1.30 11.28
N ALA A 57 3.12 -1.79 10.05
CA ALA A 57 2.75 -3.19 9.85
C ALA A 57 3.86 -4.14 10.34
N ILE A 58 3.46 -5.35 10.74
CA ILE A 58 4.39 -6.42 11.12
C ILE A 58 4.49 -7.49 10.03
N GLY A 59 5.73 -7.85 9.69
CA GLY A 59 6.07 -8.96 8.80
C GLY A 59 5.94 -8.69 7.31
#